data_AF-A0A938G9F3-F1
#
_entry.id   AF-A0A938G9F3-F1
#
_cell.length_a   1.000
_cell.length_b   1.000
_cell.length_c   1.000
_cell.angle_alpha   90.00
_cell.angle_beta   90.00
_cell.angle_gamma   90.00
#
_symmetry.space_group_name_H-M   'P 1'
#
loop_
_entity.id
_entity.type
_entity.pdbx_description
1 polymer ?
#
loop_
_entity_poly.entity_id
_entity_poly.type
_entity_poly.pdbx_seq_one_letter_code
_entity_poly.pdbx_strand_id
1 'polypeptide(L)'
;DPLLDVSDIDALRRDAEYCNRLPVPERQPYAGDLVYTAFSGSHQDAIKKGLDALPDDYDKWEVPYLPLDPQHVGRTYEAVIRVNSQSGKGGVAYVMKTEHGYELPRRLQIEFSRTIQHITEDSGTEIAPDVMWGAFEAEYLPSNPRYSLSSHEMRSTSDGTTTITAQLDVDGKRLTLSGDGNGPIDAFVQSLRSEFGVKFDVKDYVEHALSQGSEATAVAYIESANESGEVCWGVGVHPSTITASLRAVLSAFERQQRR
;
A
#
# COMPACT_ATOMS: atom_id res chain seq x y z
N ASP A 1 12.52 41.57 -7.22
CA ASP A 1 13.83 41.45 -6.58
C ASP A 1 13.81 42.22 -5.26
N PRO A 2 13.96 41.54 -4.10
CA PRO A 2 14.00 42.18 -2.79
C PRO A 2 15.37 42.76 -2.41
N LEU A 3 16.42 42.59 -3.23
CA LEU A 3 17.80 42.99 -2.94
C LEU A 3 18.39 42.35 -1.67
N LEU A 4 17.88 41.17 -1.31
CA LEU A 4 18.32 40.36 -0.17
C LEU A 4 18.39 38.90 -0.61
N ASP A 5 19.48 38.22 -0.28
CA ASP A 5 19.60 36.79 -0.53
C ASP A 5 18.82 36.00 0.52
N VAL A 6 17.81 35.28 0.05
CA VAL A 6 16.95 34.39 0.86
C VAL A 6 16.93 32.98 0.29
N SER A 7 17.94 32.61 -0.52
CA SER A 7 18.01 31.33 -1.21
C SER A 7 18.17 30.13 -0.26
N ASP A 8 18.60 30.37 1.00
CA ASP A 8 18.57 29.41 2.10
C ASP A 8 17.88 30.05 3.31
N ILE A 9 16.54 29.98 3.33
CA ILE A 9 15.75 30.57 4.42
C ILE A 9 15.93 29.81 5.74
N ASP A 10 16.35 28.54 5.69
CA ASP A 10 16.59 27.73 6.89
C ASP A 10 17.88 28.13 7.60
N ALA A 11 18.93 28.54 6.88
CA ALA A 11 20.09 29.19 7.49
C ALA A 11 19.69 30.47 8.24
N LEU A 12 18.92 31.35 7.59
CA LEU A 12 18.45 32.59 8.20
C LEU A 12 17.56 32.35 9.44
N ARG A 13 16.65 31.36 9.36
CA ARG A 13 15.83 30.94 10.50
C ARG A 13 16.69 30.45 11.66
N ARG A 14 17.65 29.55 11.41
CA ARG A 14 18.54 29.00 12.46
C ARG A 14 19.33 30.10 13.16
N ASP A 15 19.86 31.06 12.40
CA ASP A 15 20.57 32.20 12.97
C ASP A 15 19.64 33.07 13.83
N ALA A 16 18.43 33.34 13.37
CA ALA A 16 17.44 34.12 14.13
C ALA A 16 17.02 33.42 15.43
N GLU A 17 16.75 32.11 15.40
CA GLU A 17 16.40 31.32 16.58
C GLU A 17 17.57 31.26 17.57
N TYR A 18 18.79 31.09 17.07
CA TYR A 18 20.01 31.08 17.89
C TYR A 18 20.24 32.43 18.59
N CYS A 19 20.15 33.54 17.85
CA CYS A 19 20.40 34.88 18.38
C CYS A 19 19.32 35.32 19.38
N ASN A 20 18.05 35.06 19.04
CA ASN A 20 16.91 35.57 19.82
C ASN A 20 16.48 34.63 20.95
N ARG A 21 16.94 33.37 20.94
CA ARG A 21 16.51 32.31 21.88
C ARG A 21 15.00 32.10 21.88
N LEU A 22 14.37 32.35 20.74
CA LEU A 22 12.94 32.18 20.50
C LEU A 22 12.74 31.38 19.21
N PRO A 23 11.86 30.38 19.19
CA PRO A 23 11.58 29.62 17.98
C PRO A 23 10.82 30.48 16.96
N VAL A 24 11.04 30.19 15.67
CA VAL A 24 10.15 30.69 14.63
C VAL A 24 8.85 29.86 14.66
N PRO A 25 7.66 30.48 14.75
CA PRO A 25 6.40 29.74 14.75
C PRO A 25 6.22 28.87 13.51
N GLU A 26 5.57 27.72 13.65
CA GLU A 26 5.41 26.71 12.61
C GLU A 26 4.60 27.23 11.40
N ARG A 27 3.84 28.30 11.57
CA ARG A 27 3.02 28.96 10.53
C ARG A 27 3.56 30.32 10.11
N GLN A 28 4.77 30.69 10.55
CA GLN A 28 5.41 31.93 10.14
C GLN A 28 5.57 31.93 8.60
N PRO A 29 5.10 32.96 7.88
CA PRO A 29 5.23 33.02 6.43
C PRO A 29 6.66 32.72 5.96
N TYR A 30 6.77 31.87 4.94
CA TYR A 30 8.00 31.38 4.32
C TYR A 30 8.90 30.48 5.19
N ALA A 31 9.13 30.81 6.46
CA ALA A 31 10.13 30.13 7.29
C ALA A 31 9.56 29.06 8.23
N GLY A 32 8.25 29.07 8.49
CA GLY A 32 7.59 28.12 9.38
C GLY A 32 7.60 26.69 8.83
N ASP A 33 7.58 25.71 9.73
CA ASP A 33 7.64 24.29 9.35
C ASP A 33 6.49 23.82 8.45
N LEU A 34 5.30 24.44 8.56
CA LEU A 34 4.09 23.94 7.89
C LEU A 34 3.71 24.71 6.63
N VAL A 35 4.50 25.69 6.20
CA VAL A 35 4.08 26.64 5.15
C VAL A 35 4.20 26.11 3.72
N TYR A 36 4.96 25.02 3.53
CA TYR A 36 5.07 24.30 2.26
C TYR A 36 4.46 22.89 2.36
N THR A 37 3.54 22.69 3.31
CA THR A 37 2.92 21.40 3.59
C THR A 37 1.47 21.39 3.15
N ALA A 38 1.05 20.36 2.41
CA ALA A 38 -0.35 20.13 2.08
C ALA A 38 -0.90 18.90 2.79
N PHE A 39 -1.89 19.10 3.67
CA PHE A 39 -2.53 18.02 4.42
C PHE A 39 -3.78 17.44 3.74
N SER A 40 -4.43 18.22 2.87
CA SER A 40 -5.63 17.77 2.16
C SER A 40 -5.27 17.00 0.90
N GLY A 41 -5.85 15.81 0.72
CA GLY A 41 -5.67 15.03 -0.51
C GLY A 41 -6.10 15.77 -1.78
N SER A 42 -7.09 16.66 -1.71
CA SER A 42 -7.48 17.49 -2.86
C SER A 42 -6.43 18.56 -3.19
N HIS A 43 -5.78 19.14 -2.18
CA HIS A 43 -4.67 20.08 -2.39
C HIS A 43 -3.46 19.35 -2.95
N GLN A 44 -3.14 18.16 -2.42
CA GLN A 44 -2.05 17.33 -2.91
C GLN A 44 -2.24 16.93 -4.38
N ASP A 45 -3.46 16.53 -4.79
CA ASP A 45 -3.78 16.21 -6.19
C ASP A 45 -3.63 17.43 -7.11
N ALA A 46 -4.08 18.60 -6.68
CA ALA A 46 -3.93 19.84 -7.45
C ALA A 46 -2.47 20.30 -7.54
N ILE A 47 -1.69 20.20 -6.46
CA ILE A 47 -0.25 20.47 -6.44
C ILE A 47 0.46 19.53 -7.41
N LYS A 48 0.16 18.22 -7.35
CA LYS A 48 0.73 17.23 -8.26
C LYS A 48 0.46 17.57 -9.72
N LYS A 49 -0.79 17.87 -10.07
CA LYS A 49 -1.16 18.28 -11.43
C LYS A 49 -0.45 19.55 -11.88
N GLY A 50 -0.27 20.52 -10.97
CA GLY A 50 0.49 21.73 -11.23
C GLY A 50 1.95 21.44 -11.52
N LEU A 51 2.60 20.61 -10.70
CA LEU A 51 3.99 20.18 -10.87
C LEU A 51 4.17 19.37 -12.17
N ASP A 52 3.30 18.41 -12.45
CA ASP A 52 3.35 17.55 -13.65
C ASP A 52 3.17 18.38 -14.95
N ALA A 53 2.44 19.50 -14.89
CA ALA A 53 2.22 20.40 -16.01
C ALA A 53 3.31 21.47 -16.16
N LEU A 54 4.16 21.65 -15.14
CA LEU A 54 5.21 22.66 -15.12
C LEU A 54 6.43 22.13 -15.88
N PRO A 55 6.94 22.84 -16.90
CA PRO A 55 8.17 22.44 -17.58
C PRO A 55 9.40 22.65 -16.67
N ASP A 56 10.48 21.90 -16.92
CA ASP A 56 11.72 21.98 -16.13
C ASP A 56 12.35 23.39 -16.16
N ASP A 57 12.13 24.16 -17.22
CA ASP A 57 12.64 25.51 -17.46
C ASP A 57 11.55 26.59 -17.36
N TYR A 58 10.63 26.44 -16.41
CA TYR A 58 9.50 27.35 -16.27
C TYR A 58 9.90 28.82 -16.01
N ASP A 59 9.27 29.74 -16.75
CA ASP A 59 9.41 31.19 -16.52
C ASP A 59 8.48 31.70 -15.40
N LYS A 60 7.38 30.98 -15.12
CA LYS A 60 6.36 31.34 -14.14
C LYS A 60 5.95 30.14 -13.31
N TRP A 61 5.84 30.34 -12.00
CA TRP A 61 5.34 29.34 -11.07
C TRP A 61 3.82 29.26 -11.12
N GLU A 62 3.28 28.10 -11.48
CA GLU A 62 1.83 27.88 -11.69
C GLU A 62 1.28 26.67 -10.92
N VAL A 63 1.90 26.35 -9.77
CA VAL A 63 1.44 25.24 -8.93
C VAL A 63 0.38 25.71 -7.93
N PRO A 64 -0.84 25.16 -7.93
CA PRO A 64 -1.89 25.54 -6.98
C PRO A 64 -1.45 25.40 -5.53
N TYR A 65 -1.95 26.29 -4.65
CA TYR A 65 -1.71 26.29 -3.19
C TYR A 65 -0.27 26.58 -2.73
N LEU A 66 0.73 26.48 -3.61
CA LEU A 66 2.11 26.89 -3.33
C LEU A 66 2.33 28.28 -3.93
N PRO A 67 2.52 29.34 -3.11
CA PRO A 67 2.66 30.70 -3.64
C PRO A 67 3.98 30.94 -4.38
N LEU A 68 4.99 30.07 -4.18
CA LEU A 68 6.29 30.08 -4.83
C LEU A 68 6.84 28.66 -4.88
N ASP A 69 7.87 28.42 -5.70
CA ASP A 69 8.66 27.20 -5.66
C ASP A 69 9.48 27.15 -4.35
N PRO A 70 9.22 26.21 -3.44
CA PRO A 70 9.99 26.08 -2.20
C PRO A 70 11.51 26.00 -2.43
N GLN A 71 11.95 25.46 -3.57
CA GLN A 71 13.37 25.34 -3.90
C GLN A 71 14.06 26.70 -4.05
N HIS A 72 13.33 27.74 -4.45
CA HIS A 72 13.87 29.10 -4.56
C HIS A 72 14.32 29.70 -3.22
N VAL A 73 13.90 29.11 -2.10
CA VAL A 73 14.31 29.51 -0.75
C VAL A 73 15.01 28.37 0.00
N GLY A 74 15.43 27.33 -0.71
CA GLY A 74 16.17 26.20 -0.13
C GLY A 74 15.28 25.21 0.63
N ARG A 75 13.96 25.23 0.39
CA ARG A 75 12.97 24.34 1.02
C ARG A 75 12.41 23.35 0.01
N THR A 76 11.66 22.37 0.50
CA THR A 76 10.95 21.40 -0.33
C THR A 76 9.46 21.41 -0.02
N TYR A 77 8.64 21.12 -1.02
CA TYR A 77 7.24 20.79 -0.79
C TYR A 77 7.14 19.47 -0.03
N GLU A 78 6.42 19.45 1.09
CA GLU A 78 6.16 18.24 1.86
C GLU A 78 4.70 17.81 1.71
N ALA A 79 4.49 16.69 1.02
CA ALA A 79 3.20 16.01 1.02
C ALA A 79 3.06 15.19 2.31
N VAL A 80 2.76 15.85 3.43
CA VAL A 80 2.48 15.15 4.69
C VAL A 80 1.10 14.51 4.60
N ILE A 81 1.06 13.22 4.26
CA ILE A 81 -0.18 12.45 4.24
C ILE A 81 -0.54 12.06 5.67
N ARG A 82 -1.43 12.83 6.27
CA ARG A 82 -2.15 12.43 7.49
C ARG A 82 -3.42 11.72 7.05
N VAL A 83 -3.52 10.41 7.30
CA VAL A 83 -4.76 9.68 7.03
C VAL A 83 -5.67 9.83 8.24
N ASN A 84 -6.67 10.70 8.13
CA ASN A 84 -7.77 10.80 9.08
C ASN A 84 -9.08 10.33 8.41
N SER A 85 -10.17 10.35 9.17
CA SER A 85 -11.50 9.96 8.69
C SER A 85 -11.99 10.74 7.45
N GLN A 86 -11.37 11.87 7.10
CA GLN A 86 -11.64 12.67 5.89
C GLN A 86 -10.64 12.46 4.74
N SER A 87 -9.39 12.06 5.00
CA SER A 87 -8.32 11.94 3.99
C SER A 87 -8.59 10.87 2.91
N GLY A 88 -9.50 9.93 3.19
CA GLY A 88 -10.09 9.02 2.20
C GLY A 88 -9.13 8.01 1.54
N LYS A 89 -9.68 7.29 0.57
CA LYS A 89 -9.06 6.14 -0.16
C LYS A 89 -7.73 6.48 -0.86
N GLY A 90 -7.48 7.75 -1.13
CA GLY A 90 -6.27 8.22 -1.81
C GLY A 90 -5.02 8.23 -0.92
N GLY A 91 -5.18 8.56 0.37
CA GLY A 91 -4.05 8.61 1.31
C GLY A 91 -3.47 7.23 1.59
N VAL A 92 -4.33 6.22 1.77
CA VAL A 92 -3.92 4.82 1.99
C VAL A 92 -3.13 4.29 0.80
N ALA A 93 -3.63 4.49 -0.42
CA ALA A 93 -2.98 3.99 -1.63
C ALA A 93 -1.59 4.60 -1.84
N TYR A 94 -1.44 5.90 -1.56
CA TYR A 94 -0.15 6.57 -1.68
C TYR A 94 0.83 6.07 -0.62
N VAL A 95 0.43 6.04 0.65
CA VAL A 95 1.32 5.61 1.75
C VAL A 95 1.81 4.19 1.50
N MET A 96 0.91 3.27 1.13
CA MET A 96 1.27 1.88 0.83
C MET A 96 2.25 1.76 -0.35
N LYS A 97 2.09 2.57 -1.40
CA LYS A 97 2.99 2.56 -2.55
C LYS A 97 4.35 3.21 -2.24
N THR A 98 4.35 4.41 -1.66
CA THR A 98 5.55 5.22 -1.46
C THR A 98 6.43 4.69 -0.34
N GLU A 99 5.84 4.28 0.79
CA GLU A 99 6.59 3.83 1.97
C GLU A 99 6.92 2.34 1.92
N HIS A 100 6.07 1.53 1.26
CA HIS A 100 6.18 0.06 1.31
C HIS A 100 6.23 -0.63 -0.06
N GLY A 101 6.04 0.08 -1.17
CA GLY A 101 6.06 -0.50 -2.53
C GLY A 101 4.78 -1.25 -2.94
N TYR A 102 3.72 -1.22 -2.13
CA TYR A 102 2.47 -1.94 -2.40
C TYR A 102 1.51 -1.11 -3.25
N GLU A 103 1.49 -1.40 -4.55
CA GLU A 103 0.48 -0.90 -5.48
C GLU A 103 -0.85 -1.66 -5.33
N LEU A 104 -1.67 -1.22 -4.36
CA LEU A 104 -2.95 -1.88 -4.08
C LEU A 104 -3.95 -1.68 -5.24
N PRO A 105 -4.62 -2.75 -5.73
CA PRO A 105 -5.74 -2.61 -6.67
C PRO A 105 -6.85 -1.72 -6.11
N ARG A 106 -7.57 -1.00 -6.99
CA ARG A 106 -8.56 0.01 -6.56
C ARG A 106 -9.60 -0.53 -5.59
N ARG A 107 -10.07 -1.76 -5.78
CA ARG A 107 -11.07 -2.41 -4.92
C ARG A 107 -10.47 -2.81 -3.56
N LEU A 108 -9.21 -3.26 -3.54
CA LEU A 108 -8.47 -3.49 -2.30
C LEU A 108 -8.23 -2.19 -1.52
N GLN A 109 -7.89 -1.08 -2.18
CA GLN A 109 -7.79 0.23 -1.51
C GLN A 109 -9.09 0.57 -0.77
N ILE A 110 -10.25 0.30 -1.38
CA ILE A 110 -11.58 0.55 -0.79
C ILE A 110 -11.85 -0.38 0.40
N GLU A 111 -11.47 -1.66 0.30
CA GLU A 111 -11.59 -2.61 1.40
C GLU A 111 -10.72 -2.21 2.58
N PHE A 112 -9.43 -1.99 2.34
CA PHE A 112 -8.49 -1.65 3.40
C PHE A 112 -8.78 -0.28 4.04
N SER A 113 -9.24 0.70 3.26
CA SER A 113 -9.67 1.99 3.83
C SER A 113 -10.79 1.84 4.87
N ARG A 114 -11.67 0.84 4.74
CA ARG A 114 -12.72 0.57 5.75
C ARG A 114 -12.12 0.01 7.04
N THR A 115 -11.12 -0.87 6.94
CA THR A 115 -10.35 -1.35 8.10
C THR A 115 -9.70 -0.18 8.85
N ILE A 116 -9.04 0.72 8.11
CA ILE A 116 -8.42 1.92 8.67
C ILE A 116 -9.47 2.86 9.32
N GLN A 117 -10.64 3.04 8.69
CA GLN A 117 -11.72 3.85 9.25
C GLN A 117 -12.19 3.32 10.61
N HIS A 118 -12.41 2.01 10.74
CA HIS A 118 -12.79 1.40 12.01
C HIS A 118 -11.74 1.66 13.11
N ILE A 119 -10.44 1.60 12.78
CA ILE A 119 -9.36 1.89 13.74
C ILE A 119 -9.35 3.39 14.13
N THR A 120 -9.64 4.30 13.20
CA THR A 120 -9.71 5.75 13.49
C THR A 120 -10.95 6.16 14.27
N GLU A 121 -12.09 5.51 14.06
CA GLU A 121 -13.35 5.88 14.72
C GLU A 121 -13.28 5.63 16.24
N ASP A 122 -12.56 4.58 16.65
CA ASP A 122 -12.35 4.25 18.07
C ASP A 122 -11.35 5.19 18.77
N SER A 123 -10.47 5.86 18.01
CA SER A 123 -9.37 6.68 18.55
C SER A 123 -9.57 8.19 18.34
N GLY A 124 -10.45 8.59 17.41
CA GLY A 124 -10.69 10.00 17.03
C GLY A 124 -9.44 10.71 16.47
N THR A 125 -8.37 9.98 16.17
CA THR A 125 -7.04 10.51 15.86
C THR A 125 -6.57 10.14 14.45
N GLU A 126 -5.61 10.92 13.95
CA GLU A 126 -4.90 10.65 12.70
C GLU A 126 -4.14 9.31 12.80
N ILE A 127 -4.14 8.51 11.74
CA ILE A 127 -3.33 7.29 11.66
C ILE A 127 -1.96 7.62 11.05
N ALA A 128 -0.93 7.31 11.83
CA ALA A 128 0.45 7.37 11.38
C ALA A 128 0.76 6.23 10.38
N PRO A 129 1.70 6.42 9.43
CA PRO A 129 2.03 5.41 8.42
C PRO A 129 2.40 4.04 8.98
N ASP A 130 3.12 3.99 10.10
CA ASP A 130 3.50 2.76 10.80
C ASP A 130 2.30 2.00 11.35
N VAL A 131 1.32 2.72 11.90
CA VAL A 131 0.05 2.13 12.36
C VAL A 131 -0.76 1.58 11.18
N MET A 132 -0.77 2.29 10.04
CA MET A 132 -1.40 1.80 8.82
C MET A 132 -0.73 0.52 8.31
N TRP A 133 0.60 0.50 8.28
CA TRP A 133 1.36 -0.68 7.88
C TRP A 133 1.08 -1.87 8.80
N GLY A 134 1.11 -1.65 10.12
CA GLY A 134 0.79 -2.69 11.09
C GLY A 134 -0.64 -3.24 10.93
N ALA A 135 -1.61 -2.37 10.62
CA ALA A 135 -2.97 -2.78 10.29
C ALA A 135 -3.04 -3.59 8.98
N PHE A 136 -2.26 -3.22 7.97
CA PHE A 136 -2.16 -3.98 6.72
C PHE A 136 -1.55 -5.37 6.95
N GLU A 137 -0.45 -5.46 7.70
CA GLU A 137 0.18 -6.74 8.03
C GLU A 137 -0.75 -7.62 8.84
N ALA A 138 -1.38 -7.10 9.89
CA ALA A 138 -2.31 -7.88 10.70
C ALA A 138 -3.48 -8.44 9.88
N GLU A 139 -3.99 -7.65 8.93
CA GLU A 139 -5.15 -8.02 8.12
C GLU A 139 -4.79 -9.02 7.00
N TYR A 140 -3.70 -8.77 6.26
CA TYR A 140 -3.39 -9.49 5.02
C TYR A 140 -2.12 -10.37 5.06
N LEU A 141 -1.17 -10.04 5.94
CA LEU A 141 0.13 -10.72 6.07
C LEU A 141 0.43 -11.09 7.53
N PRO A 142 -0.48 -11.79 8.24
CA PRO A 142 -0.31 -12.05 9.67
C PRO A 142 0.94 -12.89 9.92
N SER A 143 1.68 -12.59 10.98
CA SER A 143 2.94 -13.29 11.30
C SER A 143 2.73 -14.77 11.62
N ASN A 144 1.56 -15.12 12.14
CA ASN A 144 1.14 -16.48 12.48
C ASN A 144 -0.22 -16.77 11.80
N PRO A 145 -0.24 -17.01 10.47
CA PRO A 145 -1.47 -17.39 9.78
C PRO A 145 -1.94 -18.78 10.23
N ARG A 146 -3.25 -19.01 10.19
CA ARG A 146 -3.80 -20.35 10.43
C ARG A 146 -3.38 -21.33 9.34
N TYR A 147 -3.31 -20.85 8.09
CA TYR A 147 -2.88 -21.63 6.93
C TYR A 147 -1.53 -21.14 6.43
N SER A 148 -0.50 -21.98 6.53
CA SER A 148 0.84 -21.68 6.01
C SER A 148 1.22 -22.64 4.89
N LEU A 149 1.73 -22.11 3.77
CA LEU A 149 2.27 -22.91 2.68
C LEU A 149 3.72 -23.29 2.95
N SER A 150 3.98 -24.56 3.20
CA SER A 150 5.31 -25.10 3.53
C SER A 150 6.09 -25.49 2.27
N SER A 151 5.44 -26.15 1.32
CA SER A 151 6.03 -26.46 0.01
C SER A 151 4.96 -26.70 -1.05
N HIS A 152 5.34 -26.64 -2.32
CA HIS A 152 4.50 -27.04 -3.43
C HIS A 152 5.35 -27.61 -4.56
N GLU A 153 4.76 -28.52 -5.31
CA GLU A 153 5.26 -29.00 -6.59
C GLU A 153 4.15 -28.87 -7.63
N MET A 154 4.53 -28.55 -8.86
CA MET A 154 3.59 -28.44 -9.95
C MET A 154 4.08 -29.15 -11.19
N ARG A 155 3.14 -29.70 -11.93
CA ARG A 155 3.37 -30.32 -13.24
C ARG A 155 2.37 -29.72 -14.22
N SER A 156 2.87 -29.12 -15.28
CA SER A 156 2.05 -28.66 -16.40
C SER A 156 2.26 -29.58 -17.60
N THR A 157 1.16 -29.96 -18.24
CA THR A 157 1.15 -30.75 -19.46
C THR A 157 0.85 -29.87 -20.68
N SER A 158 1.24 -30.33 -21.87
CA SER A 158 1.11 -29.56 -23.12
C SER A 158 -0.33 -29.34 -23.58
N ASP A 159 -1.29 -30.07 -23.00
CA ASP A 159 -2.73 -29.89 -23.19
C ASP A 159 -3.32 -28.74 -22.34
N GLY A 160 -2.49 -28.08 -21.52
CA GLY A 160 -2.88 -26.94 -20.69
C GLY A 160 -3.32 -27.32 -19.27
N THR A 161 -3.33 -28.60 -18.91
CA THR A 161 -3.61 -29.02 -17.52
C THR A 161 -2.41 -28.76 -16.63
N THR A 162 -2.66 -28.20 -15.46
CA THR A 162 -1.68 -28.02 -14.38
C THR A 162 -2.17 -28.78 -13.16
N THR A 163 -1.35 -29.71 -12.67
CA THR A 163 -1.54 -30.39 -11.39
C THR A 163 -0.64 -29.72 -10.36
N ILE A 164 -1.17 -29.41 -9.19
CA ILE A 164 -0.38 -28.92 -8.04
C ILE A 164 -0.55 -29.86 -6.86
N THR A 165 0.55 -30.16 -6.17
CA THR A 165 0.54 -30.78 -4.84
C THR A 165 1.18 -29.81 -3.86
N ALA A 166 0.45 -29.41 -2.82
CA ALA A 166 0.89 -28.44 -1.83
C ALA A 166 0.87 -29.04 -0.43
N GLN A 167 1.91 -28.74 0.35
CA GLN A 167 1.99 -29.05 1.76
C GLN A 167 1.65 -27.81 2.56
N LEU A 168 0.57 -27.88 3.33
CA LEU A 168 0.15 -26.83 4.24
C LEU A 168 0.40 -27.24 5.68
N ASP A 169 0.74 -26.27 6.53
CA ASP A 169 0.57 -26.36 7.97
C ASP A 169 -0.72 -25.62 8.36
N VAL A 170 -1.68 -26.36 8.93
CA VAL A 170 -2.97 -25.85 9.40
C VAL A 170 -3.07 -26.07 10.90
N ASP A 171 -3.03 -24.99 11.68
CA ASP A 171 -3.02 -25.06 13.15
C ASP A 171 -1.94 -26.04 13.69
N GLY A 172 -0.76 -26.05 13.05
CA GLY A 172 0.37 -26.94 13.39
C GLY A 172 0.25 -28.38 12.92
N LYS A 173 -0.79 -28.73 12.15
CA LYS A 173 -0.94 -30.05 11.52
C LYS A 173 -0.64 -29.97 10.03
N ARG A 174 0.14 -30.93 9.52
CA ARG A 174 0.42 -31.05 8.09
C ARG A 174 -0.80 -31.56 7.34
N LEU A 175 -1.12 -30.87 6.25
CA LEU A 175 -2.18 -31.20 5.31
C LEU A 175 -1.60 -31.20 3.89
N THR A 176 -1.84 -32.27 3.15
CA THR A 176 -1.48 -32.34 1.72
C THR A 176 -2.70 -32.05 0.88
N LEU A 177 -2.60 -31.03 0.02
CA LEU A 177 -3.61 -30.70 -0.98
C LEU A 177 -3.11 -31.12 -2.36
N SER A 178 -4.00 -31.67 -3.17
CA SER A 178 -3.75 -31.94 -4.58
C SER A 178 -4.94 -31.47 -5.40
N GLY A 179 -4.67 -30.83 -6.54
CA GLY A 179 -5.72 -30.39 -7.44
C GLY A 179 -5.20 -30.16 -8.85
N ASP A 180 -6.14 -30.19 -9.79
CA ASP A 180 -5.91 -29.97 -11.21
C ASP A 180 -6.68 -28.71 -11.66
N GLY A 181 -6.10 -27.97 -12.60
CA GLY A 181 -6.70 -26.76 -13.15
C GLY A 181 -6.02 -26.30 -14.43
N ASN A 182 -6.46 -25.17 -14.97
CA ASN A 182 -5.86 -24.56 -16.16
C ASN A 182 -4.59 -23.71 -15.87
N GLY A 183 -4.15 -23.69 -14.61
CA GLY A 183 -2.99 -22.98 -14.12
C GLY A 183 -2.79 -23.24 -12.62
N PRO A 184 -1.69 -22.76 -12.03
CA PRO A 184 -1.35 -23.06 -10.63
C PRO A 184 -2.38 -22.50 -9.64
N ILE A 185 -2.92 -21.30 -9.89
CA ILE A 185 -3.96 -20.69 -9.04
C ILE A 185 -5.25 -21.52 -9.08
N ASP A 186 -5.73 -21.85 -10.28
CA ASP A 186 -6.97 -22.64 -10.44
C ASP A 186 -6.81 -24.03 -9.81
N ALA A 187 -5.72 -24.74 -10.12
CA ALA A 187 -5.43 -26.06 -9.55
C ALA A 187 -5.41 -26.05 -8.01
N PHE A 188 -4.79 -25.02 -7.43
CA PHE A 188 -4.73 -24.87 -5.98
C PHE A 188 -6.10 -24.51 -5.38
N VAL A 189 -6.88 -23.66 -6.04
CA VAL A 189 -8.26 -23.33 -5.65
C VAL A 189 -9.16 -24.56 -5.69
N GLN A 190 -9.06 -25.41 -6.73
CA GLN A 190 -9.83 -26.66 -6.78
C GLN A 190 -9.45 -27.60 -5.63
N SER A 191 -8.16 -27.66 -5.26
CA SER A 191 -7.71 -28.46 -4.12
C SER A 191 -8.32 -27.98 -2.79
N LEU A 192 -8.39 -26.65 -2.57
CA LEU A 192 -9.02 -26.06 -1.38
C LEU A 192 -10.53 -26.32 -1.34
N ARG A 193 -11.22 -26.17 -2.47
CA ARG A 193 -12.67 -26.46 -2.58
C ARG A 193 -12.97 -27.92 -2.25
N SER A 194 -12.15 -28.83 -2.76
CA SER A 194 -12.34 -30.27 -2.60
C SER A 194 -12.08 -30.72 -1.17
N GLU A 195 -11.02 -30.21 -0.53
CA GLU A 195 -10.67 -30.55 0.85
C GLU A 195 -11.63 -29.96 1.87
N PHE A 196 -11.99 -28.67 1.74
CA PHE A 196 -12.77 -27.96 2.76
C PHE A 196 -14.27 -27.89 2.47
N GLY A 197 -14.73 -28.30 1.28
CA GLY A 197 -16.16 -28.29 0.92
C GLY A 197 -16.76 -26.89 0.83
N VAL A 198 -15.96 -25.90 0.44
CA VAL A 198 -16.32 -24.47 0.39
C VAL A 198 -16.38 -23.96 -1.05
N LYS A 199 -17.23 -22.97 -1.35
CA LYS A 199 -17.05 -22.17 -2.58
C LYS A 199 -16.09 -21.03 -2.33
N PHE A 200 -15.02 -21.04 -3.11
CA PHE A 200 -14.01 -19.99 -3.15
C PHE A 200 -13.75 -19.66 -4.61
N ASP A 201 -14.31 -18.56 -5.12
CA ASP A 201 -14.13 -18.12 -6.51
C ASP A 201 -13.10 -17.00 -6.60
N VAL A 202 -12.06 -17.18 -7.40
CA VAL A 202 -11.15 -16.08 -7.78
C VAL A 202 -11.84 -15.20 -8.83
N LYS A 203 -11.91 -13.89 -8.59
CA LYS A 203 -12.56 -12.90 -9.46
C LYS A 203 -11.57 -11.99 -10.17
N ASP A 204 -10.47 -11.68 -9.51
CA ASP A 204 -9.43 -10.81 -10.06
C ASP A 204 -8.06 -11.21 -9.51
N TYR A 205 -7.02 -10.93 -10.29
CA TYR A 205 -5.63 -11.23 -9.98
C TYR A 205 -4.74 -10.09 -10.47
N VAL A 206 -3.91 -9.56 -9.57
CA VAL A 206 -2.89 -8.57 -9.90
C VAL A 206 -1.59 -8.97 -9.25
N GLU A 207 -0.47 -8.80 -9.96
CA GLU A 207 0.87 -9.01 -9.42
C GLU A 207 1.82 -7.88 -9.84
N HIS A 208 2.80 -7.59 -8.99
CA HIS A 208 3.95 -6.76 -9.35
C HIS A 208 5.16 -7.07 -8.47
N ALA A 209 6.32 -6.53 -8.86
CA ALA A 209 7.56 -6.65 -8.09
C ALA A 209 7.68 -5.51 -7.07
N LEU A 210 7.99 -5.83 -5.81
CA LEU A 210 8.25 -4.84 -4.75
C LEU A 210 9.64 -4.17 -4.89
N SER A 211 10.59 -4.88 -5.51
CA SER A 211 11.95 -4.41 -5.73
C SER A 211 12.42 -4.71 -7.16
N GLN A 212 13.49 -4.07 -7.60
CA GLN A 212 14.10 -4.33 -8.91
C GLN A 212 15.23 -5.37 -8.83
N GLY A 213 15.44 -6.12 -9.90
CA GLY A 213 16.53 -7.09 -10.03
C GLY A 213 16.07 -8.55 -10.08
N SER A 214 17.01 -9.48 -10.25
CA SER A 214 16.72 -10.92 -10.33
C SER A 214 16.28 -11.54 -9.00
N GLU A 215 16.57 -10.87 -7.88
CA GLU A 215 16.15 -11.25 -6.52
C GLU A 215 14.90 -10.45 -6.07
N ALA A 216 14.16 -9.89 -7.02
CA ALA A 216 12.98 -9.11 -6.73
C ALA A 216 11.93 -9.95 -6.00
N THR A 217 11.36 -9.39 -4.93
CA THR A 217 10.23 -10.01 -4.26
C THR A 217 8.94 -9.68 -5.00
N ALA A 218 8.14 -10.70 -5.33
CA ALA A 218 6.83 -10.51 -5.93
C ALA A 218 5.76 -10.32 -4.84
N VAL A 219 4.79 -9.45 -5.12
CA VAL A 219 3.54 -9.35 -4.38
C VAL A 219 2.39 -9.69 -5.32
N ALA A 220 1.45 -10.50 -4.83
CA ALA A 220 0.25 -10.90 -5.53
C ALA A 220 -0.99 -10.51 -4.73
N TYR A 221 -2.04 -10.11 -5.44
CA TYR A 221 -3.34 -9.74 -4.91
C TYR A 221 -4.41 -10.62 -5.56
N ILE A 222 -5.19 -11.31 -4.73
CA ILE A 222 -6.30 -12.16 -5.18
C ILE A 222 -7.60 -11.55 -4.67
N GLU A 223 -8.49 -11.21 -5.60
CA GLU A 223 -9.88 -10.97 -5.24
C GLU A 223 -10.64 -12.29 -5.28
N SER A 224 -11.37 -12.58 -4.21
CA SER A 224 -12.15 -13.80 -4.07
C SER A 224 -13.59 -13.49 -3.67
N ALA A 225 -14.50 -14.40 -3.98
CA ALA A 225 -15.88 -14.37 -3.49
C ALA A 225 -16.29 -15.73 -2.89
N ASN A 226 -17.09 -15.69 -1.84
CA ASN A 226 -17.69 -16.87 -1.20
C ASN A 226 -19.09 -17.19 -1.78
N GLU A 227 -19.82 -18.12 -1.17
CA GLU A 227 -21.18 -18.51 -1.60
C GLU A 227 -22.21 -17.37 -1.57
N SER A 228 -22.12 -16.46 -0.60
CA SER A 228 -23.02 -15.30 -0.48
C SER A 228 -22.68 -14.20 -1.49
N GLY A 229 -21.58 -14.33 -2.24
CA GLY A 229 -21.07 -13.32 -3.15
C GLY A 229 -20.29 -12.20 -2.45
N GLU A 230 -19.99 -12.36 -1.16
CA GLU A 230 -19.16 -11.42 -0.43
C GLU A 230 -17.74 -11.51 -0.91
N VAL A 231 -17.19 -10.34 -1.23
CA VAL A 231 -15.86 -10.19 -1.79
C VAL A 231 -14.84 -10.01 -0.68
N CYS A 232 -13.71 -10.68 -0.83
CA CYS A 232 -12.56 -10.60 0.06
C CYS A 232 -11.26 -10.62 -0.75
N TRP A 233 -10.32 -9.78 -0.36
CA TRP A 233 -8.98 -9.78 -0.95
C TRP A 233 -7.99 -10.64 -0.17
N GLY A 234 -6.95 -11.14 -0.82
CA GLY A 234 -5.80 -11.77 -0.18
C GLY A 234 -4.53 -11.21 -0.76
N VAL A 235 -3.49 -11.10 0.07
CA VAL A 235 -2.18 -10.61 -0.34
C VAL A 235 -1.14 -11.67 -0.01
N GLY A 236 -0.23 -11.91 -0.94
CA GLY A 236 0.86 -12.86 -0.77
C GLY A 236 2.16 -12.30 -1.29
N VAL A 237 3.23 -12.53 -0.55
CA VAL A 237 4.57 -11.98 -0.83
C VAL A 237 5.58 -13.12 -0.83
N HIS A 238 6.38 -13.23 -1.88
CA HIS A 238 7.46 -14.20 -1.99
C HIS A 238 8.40 -13.87 -3.18
N PRO A 239 9.69 -14.24 -3.15
CA PRO A 239 10.59 -14.14 -4.32
C PRO A 239 10.10 -14.91 -5.56
N SER A 240 9.30 -15.96 -5.37
CA SER A 240 8.65 -16.68 -6.47
C SER A 240 7.23 -16.13 -6.69
N THR A 241 6.93 -15.69 -7.91
CA THR A 241 5.59 -15.22 -8.33
C THR A 241 4.51 -16.27 -8.08
N ILE A 242 4.82 -17.55 -8.34
CA ILE A 242 3.91 -18.67 -8.07
C ILE A 242 3.66 -18.78 -6.56
N THR A 243 4.70 -18.78 -5.73
CA THR A 243 4.49 -18.86 -4.28
C THR A 243 3.75 -17.63 -3.73
N ALA A 244 4.02 -16.43 -4.26
CA ALA A 244 3.32 -15.21 -3.89
C ALA A 244 1.81 -15.32 -4.19
N SER A 245 1.44 -15.79 -5.40
CA SER A 245 0.04 -16.01 -5.77
C SER A 245 -0.65 -17.08 -4.94
N LEU A 246 0.00 -18.21 -4.65
CA LEU A 246 -0.56 -19.25 -3.77
C LEU A 246 -0.76 -18.75 -2.34
N ARG A 247 0.17 -17.96 -1.81
CA ARG A 247 0.03 -17.29 -0.51
C ARG A 247 -1.13 -16.28 -0.52
N ALA A 248 -1.32 -15.54 -1.62
CA ALA A 248 -2.43 -14.61 -1.75
C ALA A 248 -3.78 -15.35 -1.76
N VAL A 249 -3.86 -16.51 -2.41
CA VAL A 249 -5.05 -17.39 -2.35
C VAL A 249 -5.31 -17.86 -0.91
N LEU A 250 -4.29 -18.32 -0.18
CA LEU A 250 -4.45 -18.73 1.23
C LEU A 250 -4.88 -17.57 2.13
N SER A 251 -4.26 -16.39 1.96
CA SER A 251 -4.63 -15.17 2.68
C SER A 251 -6.11 -14.82 2.45
N ALA A 252 -6.57 -14.84 1.19
CA ALA A 252 -7.97 -14.61 0.85
C ALA A 252 -8.89 -15.68 1.45
N PHE A 253 -8.50 -16.96 1.36
CA PHE A 253 -9.26 -18.09 1.87
C PHE A 253 -9.42 -18.03 3.40
N GLU A 254 -8.35 -17.74 4.12
CA GLU A 254 -8.37 -17.60 5.57
C GLU A 254 -9.25 -16.42 6.00
N ARG A 255 -9.13 -15.27 5.32
CA ARG A 255 -9.93 -14.08 5.63
C ARG A 255 -11.42 -14.30 5.38
N GLN A 256 -11.81 -15.06 4.36
CA GLN A 256 -13.21 -15.43 4.15
C GLN A 256 -13.80 -16.28 5.29
N GLN A 257 -12.98 -17.04 6.02
CA GLN A 257 -13.45 -17.85 7.15
C GLN A 257 -13.55 -17.07 8.47
N ARG A 258 -12.91 -15.90 8.58
CA ARG A 258 -12.99 -15.06 9.78
C ARG A 258 -14.25 -14.19 9.82
N ARG A 259 -14.95 -14.06 8.69
CA ARG A 259 -16.18 -13.28 8.54
C ARG A 259 -17.40 -14.16 8.71
#